data_AF-A0A268HB35-F1
#
_entry.id   AF-A0A268HB35-F1
#
_cell.length_a   1.000
_cell.length_b   1.000
_cell.length_c   1.000
_cell.angle_alpha   90.00
_cell.angle_beta   90.00
_cell.angle_gamma   90.00
#
_symmetry.space_group_name_H-M   'P 1'
#
loop_
_entity.id
_entity.type
_entity.pdbx_description
1 polymer ?
#
loop_
_entity_poly.entity_id
_entity_poly.type
_entity_poly.pdbx_seq_one_letter_code
_entity_poly.pdbx_strand_id
1 'polypeptide(L)'
;MSGGITMQTFKTLFQQRTNMNVEVTFETLSILLQHFAQAIPFENLRIINNNKSLLSKEGLQKKILIRKEGGVCYELNTLLYYYLEECGFDVTLVSACIYDQKSNDWSTTGNTHVTILLKHNSEKYIVDAGFGANIPLAPLPLTGEVMTTANGQFRIKPTVEGYTLDLKLEGRDDVWRVGYSFIEDNRITDMTELEQMQQIIETHPASPFNKSPLLTKRTTDGLYILTPSSFTQWHNGVPVKQTIGEEEYRMFLQTKFEMKGLQ
;
A
#
# COMPACT_ATOMS: atom_id res chain seq x y z
N MET A 1 -23.86 -10.44 36.16
CA MET A 1 -23.54 -11.01 34.83
C MET A 1 -22.65 -10.01 34.11
N SER A 2 -21.34 -10.14 34.30
CA SER A 2 -20.35 -9.33 33.59
C SER A 2 -20.24 -9.86 32.17
N GLY A 3 -20.84 -9.14 31.21
CA GLY A 3 -20.64 -9.39 29.79
C GLY A 3 -19.15 -9.22 29.48
N GLY A 4 -18.45 -10.34 29.33
CA GLY A 4 -17.05 -10.33 28.92
C GLY A 4 -16.97 -9.72 27.52
N ILE A 5 -16.36 -8.53 27.42
CA ILE A 5 -15.97 -7.95 26.15
C ILE A 5 -14.91 -8.91 25.57
N THR A 6 -15.29 -9.75 24.61
CA THR A 6 -14.31 -10.55 23.89
C THR A 6 -13.40 -9.59 23.15
N MET A 7 -12.13 -9.51 23.56
CA MET A 7 -11.14 -8.68 22.89
C MET A 7 -10.99 -9.18 21.45
N GLN A 8 -11.29 -8.32 20.47
CA GLN A 8 -11.20 -8.70 19.06
C GLN A 8 -9.72 -8.98 18.71
N THR A 9 -9.47 -10.07 17.99
CA THR A 9 -8.13 -10.43 17.53
C THR A 9 -7.70 -9.56 16.35
N PHE A 10 -6.39 -9.54 16.06
CA PHE A 10 -5.84 -8.88 14.87
C PHE A 10 -6.54 -9.34 13.59
N LYS A 11 -6.64 -10.66 13.37
CA LYS A 11 -7.37 -11.27 12.26
C LYS A 11 -8.80 -10.74 12.11
N THR A 12 -9.58 -10.73 13.20
CA THR A 12 -10.97 -10.26 13.18
C THR A 12 -11.07 -8.76 12.87
N LEU A 13 -10.21 -7.93 13.49
CA LEU A 13 -10.15 -6.50 13.22
C LEU A 13 -9.77 -6.22 11.76
N PHE A 14 -8.83 -6.98 11.21
CA PHE A 14 -8.40 -6.85 9.82
C PHE A 14 -9.52 -7.22 8.85
N GLN A 15 -10.20 -8.34 9.08
CA GLN A 15 -11.34 -8.78 8.28
C GLN A 15 -12.47 -7.76 8.30
N GLN A 16 -12.80 -7.21 9.48
CA GLN A 16 -13.78 -6.13 9.61
C GLN A 16 -13.34 -4.86 8.89
N ARG A 17 -12.06 -4.48 8.99
CA ARG A 17 -11.55 -3.26 8.36
C ARG A 17 -11.61 -3.33 6.83
N THR A 18 -11.37 -4.51 6.27
CA THR A 18 -11.32 -4.76 4.82
C THR A 18 -12.64 -5.29 4.25
N ASN A 19 -13.65 -5.52 5.09
CA ASN A 19 -14.88 -6.23 4.71
C ASN A 19 -14.61 -7.61 4.08
N MET A 20 -13.54 -8.29 4.49
CA MET A 20 -13.18 -9.62 3.99
C MET A 20 -13.99 -10.67 4.75
N ASN A 21 -14.92 -11.34 4.06
CA ASN A 21 -15.85 -12.31 4.62
C ASN A 21 -15.65 -13.74 4.08
N VAL A 22 -14.67 -13.94 3.20
CA VAL A 22 -14.29 -15.26 2.69
C VAL A 22 -12.97 -15.70 3.30
N GLU A 23 -12.74 -17.01 3.32
CA GLU A 23 -11.46 -17.56 3.73
C GLU A 23 -10.33 -17.08 2.81
N VAL A 24 -9.17 -16.80 3.41
CA VAL A 24 -8.00 -16.31 2.68
C VAL A 24 -7.11 -17.51 2.33
N THR A 25 -7.18 -17.91 1.08
CA THR A 25 -6.30 -18.90 0.43
C THR A 25 -5.56 -18.21 -0.70
N PHE A 26 -4.62 -18.91 -1.36
CA PHE A 26 -3.88 -18.34 -2.48
C PHE A 26 -4.83 -17.84 -3.59
N GLU A 27 -5.89 -18.61 -3.87
CA GLU A 27 -6.91 -18.33 -4.88
C GLU A 27 -7.75 -17.09 -4.56
N THR A 28 -7.90 -16.75 -3.28
CA THR A 28 -8.67 -15.58 -2.84
C THR A 28 -7.80 -14.35 -2.52
N LEU A 29 -6.47 -14.43 -2.69
CA LEU A 29 -5.57 -13.29 -2.44
C LEU A 29 -5.91 -12.06 -3.29
N SER A 30 -6.28 -12.23 -4.55
CA SER A 30 -6.68 -11.10 -5.40
C SER A 30 -7.96 -10.42 -4.89
N ILE A 31 -8.88 -11.18 -4.29
CA ILE A 31 -10.09 -10.63 -3.65
C ILE A 31 -9.69 -9.83 -2.41
N LEU A 32 -8.84 -10.40 -1.55
CA LEU A 32 -8.29 -9.71 -0.38
C LEU A 32 -7.63 -8.37 -0.77
N LEU A 33 -6.76 -8.37 -1.79
CA LEU A 33 -6.03 -7.18 -2.21
C LEU A 33 -6.95 -6.08 -2.75
N GLN A 34 -8.02 -6.46 -3.46
CA GLN A 34 -9.06 -5.51 -3.89
C GLN A 34 -9.80 -4.90 -2.70
N HIS A 35 -10.23 -5.74 -1.76
CA HIS A 35 -10.91 -5.31 -0.53
C HIS A 35 -10.02 -4.40 0.32
N PHE A 36 -8.76 -4.76 0.49
CA PHE A 36 -7.75 -3.94 1.18
C PHE A 36 -7.64 -2.56 0.55
N ALA A 37 -7.46 -2.50 -0.77
CA ALA A 37 -7.27 -1.27 -1.52
C ALA A 37 -8.47 -0.31 -1.49
N GLN A 38 -9.69 -0.86 -1.41
CA GLN A 38 -10.93 -0.09 -1.32
C GLN A 38 -11.22 0.42 0.10
N ALA A 39 -10.75 -0.32 1.10
CA ALA A 39 -11.01 -0.02 2.49
C ALA A 39 -9.95 0.90 3.11
N ILE A 40 -8.67 0.60 2.90
CA ILE A 40 -7.53 1.21 3.59
C ILE A 40 -6.82 2.16 2.61
N PRO A 41 -6.83 3.47 2.86
CA PRO A 41 -6.18 4.42 1.96
C PRO A 41 -4.66 4.40 2.14
N PHE A 42 -3.96 4.69 1.05
CA PHE A 42 -2.59 5.17 1.11
C PHE A 42 -2.61 6.64 1.53
N GLU A 43 -1.86 7.02 2.57
CA GLU A 43 -1.82 8.38 3.09
C GLU A 43 -0.53 8.68 3.86
N ASN A 44 -0.13 9.96 3.93
CA ASN A 44 1.08 10.42 4.62
C ASN A 44 0.80 11.42 5.75
N LEU A 45 -0.42 11.50 6.27
CA LEU A 45 -0.84 12.61 7.15
C LEU A 45 -0.12 12.58 8.49
N ARG A 46 0.21 11.40 9.01
CA ARG A 46 1.06 11.27 10.20
C ARG A 46 2.47 11.80 10.00
N ILE A 47 3.06 11.60 8.82
CA ILE A 47 4.37 12.15 8.47
C ILE A 47 4.29 13.68 8.47
N ILE A 48 3.29 14.23 7.80
CA ILE A 48 3.08 15.70 7.73
C ILE A 48 2.86 16.31 9.12
N ASN A 49 2.17 15.60 10.01
CA ASN A 49 1.88 16.06 11.37
C ASN A 49 2.97 15.69 12.40
N ASN A 50 4.13 15.19 11.96
CA ASN A 50 5.24 14.75 12.82
C ASN A 50 4.79 13.76 13.92
N ASN A 51 3.83 12.89 13.60
CA ASN A 51 3.27 11.91 14.52
C ASN A 51 3.76 10.51 14.13
N LYS A 52 4.94 10.13 14.63
CA LYS A 52 5.60 8.87 14.27
C LYS A 52 4.68 7.66 14.50
N SER A 53 4.55 6.81 13.48
CA SER A 53 3.86 5.52 13.60
C SER A 53 4.72 4.48 14.31
N LEU A 54 4.07 3.61 15.08
CA LEU A 54 4.68 2.40 15.62
C LEU A 54 4.42 1.26 14.63
N LEU A 55 5.48 0.66 14.09
CA LEU A 55 5.40 -0.35 13.03
C LEU A 55 5.18 -1.77 13.55
N SER A 56 5.12 -1.96 14.88
CA SER A 56 4.72 -3.24 15.47
C SER A 56 3.29 -3.62 15.10
N LYS A 57 2.97 -4.90 15.21
CA LYS A 57 1.62 -5.43 14.96
C LYS A 57 0.53 -4.69 15.77
N GLU A 58 0.77 -4.43 17.05
CA GLU A 58 -0.15 -3.70 17.91
C GLU A 58 -0.26 -2.22 17.51
N GLY A 59 0.85 -1.61 17.10
CA GLY A 59 0.90 -0.24 16.62
C GLY A 59 0.06 -0.05 15.36
N LEU A 60 0.28 -0.90 14.36
CA LEU A 60 -0.47 -0.90 13.10
C LEU A 60 -1.93 -1.29 13.30
N GLN A 61 -2.23 -2.26 14.18
CA GLN A 61 -3.60 -2.59 14.58
C GLN A 61 -4.32 -1.36 15.13
N LYS A 62 -3.70 -0.64 16.07
CA LYS A 62 -4.29 0.55 16.68
C LYS A 62 -4.50 1.66 15.65
N LYS A 63 -3.50 1.92 14.79
CA LYS A 63 -3.56 2.96 13.77
C LYS A 63 -4.59 2.64 12.68
N ILE A 64 -4.42 1.53 11.98
CA ILE A 64 -5.11 1.27 10.71
C ILE A 64 -6.44 0.55 10.93
N LEU A 65 -6.49 -0.41 11.86
CA LEU A 65 -7.68 -1.23 12.07
C LEU A 65 -8.66 -0.56 13.04
N ILE A 66 -8.18 -0.06 14.17
CA ILE A 66 -9.03 0.53 15.23
C ILE A 66 -9.36 2.00 14.92
N ARG A 67 -8.35 2.85 14.67
CA ARG A 67 -8.58 4.28 14.35
C ARG A 67 -9.01 4.52 12.90
N LYS A 68 -9.02 3.47 12.08
CA LYS A 68 -9.40 3.52 10.65
C LYS A 68 -8.59 4.52 9.84
N GLU A 69 -7.33 4.74 10.22
CA GLU A 69 -6.39 5.52 9.44
C GLU A 69 -5.87 4.70 8.23
N GLY A 70 -5.02 5.30 7.40
CA GLY A 70 -4.30 4.61 6.32
C GLY A 70 -2.80 4.46 6.64
N GLY A 71 -1.97 4.49 5.60
CA GLY A 71 -0.52 4.64 5.77
C GLY A 71 0.25 4.64 4.45
N VAL A 72 1.57 4.71 4.56
CA VAL A 72 2.49 4.53 3.42
C VAL A 72 2.96 3.07 3.30
N CYS A 73 3.80 2.77 2.32
CA CYS A 73 4.17 1.39 1.94
C CYS A 73 4.63 0.51 3.12
N TYR A 74 5.54 1.00 3.96
CA TYR A 74 6.07 0.26 5.12
C TYR A 74 5.05 0.06 6.24
N GLU A 75 3.91 0.76 6.23
CA GLU A 75 2.80 0.52 7.16
C GLU A 75 1.80 -0.46 6.56
N LEU A 76 1.42 -0.25 5.29
CA LEU A 76 0.40 -1.04 4.62
C LEU A 76 0.88 -2.47 4.33
N ASN A 77 2.09 -2.63 3.81
CA ASN A 77 2.62 -3.96 3.49
C ASN A 77 3.05 -4.72 4.75
N THR A 78 3.48 -4.04 5.81
CA THR A 78 3.75 -4.68 7.11
C THR A 78 2.44 -5.15 7.79
N LEU A 79 1.37 -4.35 7.73
CA LEU A 79 0.05 -4.77 8.21
C LEU A 79 -0.45 -6.00 7.44
N LEU A 80 -0.33 -5.99 6.10
CA LEU A 80 -0.72 -7.11 5.26
C LEU A 80 0.15 -8.34 5.52
N TYR A 81 1.46 -8.18 5.72
CA TYR A 81 2.37 -9.25 6.11
C TYR A 81 1.90 -9.96 7.38
N TYR A 82 1.61 -9.22 8.45
CA TYR A 82 1.13 -9.83 9.70
C TYR A 82 -0.18 -10.61 9.52
N TYR A 83 -1.06 -10.13 8.63
CA TYR A 83 -2.30 -10.82 8.35
C TYR A 83 -2.11 -12.11 7.53
N LEU A 84 -1.24 -12.07 6.52
CA LEU A 84 -0.91 -13.23 5.69
C LEU A 84 -0.17 -14.29 6.52
N GLU A 85 0.75 -13.88 7.38
CA GLU A 85 1.43 -14.77 8.34
C GLU A 85 0.43 -15.44 9.29
N GLU A 86 -0.54 -14.69 9.85
CA GLU A 86 -1.64 -15.27 10.66
C GLU A 86 -2.59 -16.19 9.87
N CYS A 87 -2.62 -16.08 8.55
CA CYS A 87 -3.34 -16.99 7.67
C CYS A 87 -2.50 -18.22 7.26
N GLY A 88 -1.24 -18.29 7.69
CA GLY A 88 -0.36 -19.44 7.44
C GLY A 88 0.40 -19.38 6.12
N PHE A 89 0.46 -18.22 5.46
CA PHE A 89 1.28 -18.06 4.26
C PHE A 89 2.78 -17.95 4.61
N ASP A 90 3.62 -18.48 3.73
CA ASP A 90 5.06 -18.26 3.75
C ASP A 90 5.35 -16.90 3.09
N VAL A 91 5.44 -15.86 3.91
CA VAL A 91 5.66 -14.47 3.49
C VAL A 91 6.92 -13.90 4.13
N THR A 92 7.57 -12.99 3.43
CA THR A 92 8.70 -12.21 3.95
C THR A 92 8.64 -10.79 3.40
N LEU A 93 8.94 -9.79 4.23
CA LEU A 93 9.08 -8.42 3.77
C LEU A 93 10.39 -8.24 3.00
N VAL A 94 10.36 -7.51 1.89
CA VAL A 94 11.53 -7.23 1.04
C VAL A 94 11.60 -5.72 0.79
N SER A 95 12.81 -5.17 0.91
CA SER A 95 13.07 -3.77 0.59
C SER A 95 13.25 -3.56 -0.91
N ALA A 96 12.77 -2.42 -1.41
CA ALA A 96 12.73 -2.08 -2.82
C ALA A 96 13.08 -0.61 -3.06
N CYS A 97 13.67 -0.31 -4.21
CA CYS A 97 13.97 1.05 -4.64
C CYS A 97 12.96 1.51 -5.70
N ILE A 98 12.28 2.62 -5.44
CA ILE A 98 11.33 3.22 -6.38
C ILE A 98 12.10 3.80 -7.57
N TYR A 99 11.60 3.58 -8.78
CA TYR A 99 12.06 4.31 -9.95
C TYR A 99 11.32 5.65 -10.04
N ASP A 100 12.06 6.76 -9.95
CA ASP A 100 11.50 8.10 -10.09
C ASP A 100 11.40 8.48 -11.56
N GLN A 101 10.16 8.48 -12.08
CA GLN A 101 9.86 8.85 -13.45
C GLN A 101 10.23 10.30 -13.79
N LYS A 102 10.30 11.19 -12.79
CA LYS A 102 10.60 12.61 -13.02
C LYS A 102 12.09 12.84 -13.28
N SER A 103 12.94 12.18 -12.49
CA SER A 103 14.39 12.22 -12.68
C SER A 103 14.87 11.21 -13.72
N ASN A 104 14.03 10.24 -14.09
CA ASN A 104 14.38 9.09 -14.92
C ASN A 104 15.57 8.30 -14.33
N ASP A 105 15.53 8.11 -13.00
CA ASP A 105 16.56 7.43 -12.22
C ASP A 105 15.94 6.75 -10.99
N TRP A 106 16.73 5.92 -10.29
CA TRP A 106 16.35 5.36 -9.01
C TRP A 106 16.22 6.44 -7.93
N SER A 107 15.28 6.25 -7.00
CA SER A 107 15.06 7.19 -5.90
C SER A 107 16.34 7.36 -5.07
N THR A 108 16.74 8.60 -4.85
CA THR A 108 17.87 8.93 -3.99
C THR A 108 17.59 8.66 -2.50
N THR A 109 16.36 8.27 -2.14
CA THR A 109 16.03 7.79 -0.79
C THR A 109 16.51 6.36 -0.55
N GLY A 110 16.97 5.63 -1.58
CA GLY A 110 17.40 4.24 -1.48
C GLY A 110 16.23 3.26 -1.37
N ASN A 111 16.49 2.09 -0.75
CA ASN A 111 15.54 0.99 -0.61
C ASN A 111 14.48 1.27 0.47
N THR A 112 13.67 2.30 0.29
CA THR A 112 12.65 2.74 1.25
C THR A 112 11.23 2.27 0.92
N HIS A 113 11.03 1.58 -0.21
CA HIS A 113 9.78 0.87 -0.46
C HIS A 113 9.82 -0.51 0.18
N VAL A 114 8.68 -0.97 0.69
CA VAL A 114 8.51 -2.30 1.26
C VAL A 114 7.52 -3.04 0.40
N THR A 115 7.82 -4.28 0.04
CA THR A 115 6.91 -5.21 -0.64
C THR A 115 6.94 -6.59 0.05
N ILE A 116 6.06 -7.50 -0.32
CA ILE A 116 5.98 -8.85 0.30
C ILE A 116 6.38 -9.89 -0.75
N LEU A 117 7.37 -10.71 -0.42
CA LEU A 117 7.67 -11.94 -1.14
C LEU A 117 6.84 -13.08 -0.52
N LEU A 118 5.96 -13.66 -1.32
CA LEU A 118 5.11 -14.80 -0.97
C LEU A 118 5.65 -16.06 -1.66
N LYS A 119 5.84 -17.14 -0.92
CA LYS A 119 6.08 -18.46 -1.50
C LYS A 119 4.80 -19.29 -1.44
N HIS A 120 4.42 -19.86 -2.58
CA HIS A 120 3.29 -20.78 -2.67
C HIS A 120 3.67 -21.94 -3.59
N ASN A 121 3.60 -23.17 -3.07
CA ASN A 121 4.15 -24.37 -3.72
C ASN A 121 5.64 -24.19 -4.08
N SER A 122 5.99 -24.39 -5.35
CA SER A 122 7.34 -24.20 -5.89
C SER A 122 7.59 -22.81 -6.48
N GLU A 123 6.62 -21.90 -6.38
CA GLU A 123 6.67 -20.57 -7.00
C GLU A 123 6.73 -19.45 -5.97
N LYS A 124 7.18 -18.28 -6.44
CA LYS A 124 7.28 -17.06 -5.66
C LYS A 124 6.50 -15.95 -6.34
N TYR A 125 5.90 -15.10 -5.52
CA TYR A 125 5.08 -13.99 -5.97
C TYR A 125 5.42 -12.72 -5.18
N ILE A 126 5.30 -11.58 -5.84
CA ILE A 126 5.23 -10.29 -5.16
C ILE A 126 3.79 -9.96 -4.82
N VAL A 127 3.56 -9.60 -3.57
CA VAL A 127 2.28 -9.07 -3.08
C VAL A 127 2.53 -7.66 -2.56
N ASP A 128 1.78 -6.69 -3.10
CA ASP A 128 1.97 -5.27 -2.78
C ASP A 128 0.64 -4.53 -2.70
N ALA A 129 0.33 -3.99 -1.53
CA ALA A 129 -0.80 -3.11 -1.25
C ALA A 129 -0.36 -1.69 -0.85
N GLY A 130 0.94 -1.40 -0.92
CA GLY A 130 1.58 -0.20 -0.41
C GLY A 130 2.08 0.79 -1.46
N PHE A 131 2.04 0.44 -2.75
CA PHE A 131 2.56 1.27 -3.85
C PHE A 131 1.61 2.42 -4.28
N GLY A 132 0.91 3.04 -3.34
CA GLY A 132 -0.03 4.14 -3.60
C GLY A 132 -1.11 3.77 -4.62
N ALA A 133 -1.31 4.62 -5.63
CA ALA A 133 -2.27 4.37 -6.72
C ALA A 133 -1.82 3.30 -7.74
N ASN A 134 -0.63 2.73 -7.56
CA ASN A 134 0.05 1.85 -8.52
C ASN A 134 0.05 0.37 -8.08
N ILE A 135 -0.84 0.01 -7.16
CA ILE A 135 -0.91 -1.36 -6.59
C ILE A 135 -1.47 -2.39 -7.60
N PRO A 136 -0.95 -3.63 -7.65
CA PRO A 136 -1.35 -4.59 -8.66
C PRO A 136 -2.73 -5.20 -8.47
N LEU A 137 -3.23 -5.31 -7.24
CA LEU A 137 -4.50 -5.99 -6.87
C LEU A 137 -4.50 -7.52 -7.08
N ALA A 138 -3.33 -8.12 -7.33
CA ALA A 138 -3.13 -9.56 -7.43
C ALA A 138 -1.67 -9.91 -7.05
N PRO A 139 -1.37 -11.14 -6.60
CA PRO A 139 -0.01 -11.65 -6.53
C PRO A 139 0.63 -11.63 -7.93
N LEU A 140 1.88 -11.17 -8.02
CA LEU A 140 2.64 -11.10 -9.27
C LEU A 140 3.70 -12.20 -9.30
N PRO A 141 3.62 -13.19 -10.20
CA PRO A 141 4.59 -14.27 -10.23
C PRO A 141 5.97 -13.79 -10.69
N LEU A 142 7.02 -14.31 -10.04
CA LEU A 142 8.41 -14.03 -10.44
C LEU A 142 8.78 -14.66 -11.79
N THR A 143 7.92 -15.51 -12.36
CA THR A 143 8.05 -16.08 -13.72
C THR A 143 7.94 -15.01 -14.82
N GLY A 144 7.38 -13.84 -14.48
CA GLY A 144 7.24 -12.70 -15.37
C GLY A 144 5.99 -12.71 -16.26
N GLU A 145 5.03 -13.59 -15.93
CA GLU A 145 3.69 -13.52 -16.49
C GLU A 145 3.07 -12.13 -16.27
N VAL A 146 2.33 -11.66 -17.28
CA VAL A 146 1.61 -10.39 -17.21
C VAL A 146 0.28 -10.61 -16.49
N MET A 147 0.14 -10.00 -15.32
CA MET A 147 -1.11 -9.97 -14.58
C MET A 147 -1.92 -8.76 -15.01
N THR A 148 -3.14 -8.99 -15.49
CA THR A 148 -4.10 -7.92 -15.83
C THR A 148 -5.16 -7.84 -14.75
N THR A 149 -5.33 -6.67 -14.15
CA THR A 149 -6.29 -6.41 -13.08
C THR A 149 -7.07 -5.13 -13.36
N ALA A 150 -8.03 -4.80 -12.49
CA ALA A 150 -8.81 -3.57 -12.59
C ALA A 150 -7.98 -2.27 -12.46
N ASN A 151 -6.68 -2.35 -12.12
CA ASN A 151 -5.79 -1.19 -12.08
C ASN A 151 -4.85 -1.09 -13.30
N GLY A 152 -4.84 -2.11 -14.18
CA GLY A 152 -3.97 -2.19 -15.35
C GLY A 152 -3.18 -3.49 -15.40
N GLN A 153 -2.05 -3.44 -16.10
CA GLN A 153 -1.18 -4.59 -16.33
C GLN A 153 0.12 -4.46 -15.54
N PHE A 154 0.56 -5.57 -14.98
CA PHE A 154 1.73 -5.66 -14.12
C PHE A 154 2.54 -6.89 -14.46
N ARG A 155 3.86 -6.84 -14.31
CA ARG A 155 4.73 -8.02 -14.41
C ARG A 155 5.99 -7.83 -13.59
N ILE A 156 6.58 -8.93 -13.16
CA ILE A 156 7.92 -8.94 -12.61
C ILE A 156 8.90 -9.27 -13.74
N LYS A 157 10.02 -8.55 -13.85
CA LYS A 157 11.07 -8.86 -14.82
C LYS A 157 12.38 -9.15 -14.10
N PRO A 158 13.08 -10.24 -14.46
CA PRO A 158 14.42 -10.45 -13.96
C PRO A 158 15.38 -9.39 -14.51
N THR A 159 16.34 -8.99 -13.70
CA THR A 159 17.49 -8.16 -14.05
C THR A 159 18.79 -8.87 -13.68
N VAL A 160 19.93 -8.22 -13.91
CA VAL A 160 21.24 -8.77 -13.51
C VAL A 160 21.36 -8.90 -11.99
N GLU A 161 20.77 -7.97 -11.24
CA GLU A 161 20.94 -7.87 -9.78
C GLU A 161 19.73 -8.36 -8.98
N GLY A 162 18.58 -8.53 -9.62
CA GLY A 162 17.34 -8.91 -8.96
C GLY A 162 16.16 -8.83 -9.93
N TYR A 163 15.18 -8.00 -9.61
CA TYR A 163 13.96 -7.86 -10.39
C TYR A 163 13.47 -6.42 -10.47
N THR A 164 12.65 -6.12 -11.48
CA THR A 164 11.77 -4.95 -11.49
C THR A 164 10.31 -5.36 -11.48
N LEU A 165 9.48 -4.54 -10.83
CA LEU A 165 8.06 -4.50 -11.13
C LEU A 165 7.84 -3.49 -12.26
N ASP A 166 7.35 -3.95 -13.40
CA ASP A 166 6.89 -3.10 -14.49
C ASP A 166 5.36 -2.98 -14.41
N LEU A 167 4.83 -1.81 -14.78
CA LEU A 167 3.41 -1.54 -14.80
C LEU A 167 2.99 -0.71 -16.01
N LYS A 168 1.73 -0.91 -16.41
CA LYS A 168 0.98 -0.09 -17.36
C LYS A 168 -0.44 0.08 -16.82
N LEU A 169 -0.72 1.23 -16.22
CA LEU A 169 -1.99 1.47 -15.53
C LEU A 169 -3.12 1.80 -16.51
N GLU A 170 -4.28 1.18 -16.27
CA GLU A 170 -5.47 1.35 -17.11
C GLU A 170 -5.90 2.82 -17.13
N GLY A 171 -6.09 3.39 -18.34
CA GLY A 171 -6.46 4.78 -18.56
C GLY A 171 -5.40 5.83 -18.17
N ARG A 172 -4.22 5.41 -17.71
CA ARG A 172 -3.16 6.31 -17.21
C ARG A 172 -1.85 6.18 -17.97
N ASP A 173 -1.53 4.99 -18.45
CA ASP A 173 -0.28 4.70 -19.14
C ASP A 173 -0.55 4.04 -20.50
N ASP A 174 0.03 4.59 -21.58
CA ASP A 174 -0.02 3.97 -22.91
C ASP A 174 1.09 2.92 -23.12
N VAL A 175 2.17 3.04 -22.34
CA VAL A 175 3.37 2.21 -22.44
C VAL A 175 3.75 1.65 -21.06
N TRP A 176 4.50 0.55 -21.07
CA TRP A 176 5.09 0.01 -19.85
C TRP A 176 6.12 0.97 -19.26
N ARG A 177 6.13 1.10 -17.94
CA ARG A 177 7.18 1.79 -17.19
C ARG A 177 7.60 0.99 -15.97
N VAL A 178 8.84 1.21 -15.53
CA VAL A 178 9.42 0.57 -14.34
C VAL A 178 8.83 1.22 -13.08
N GLY A 179 8.34 0.43 -12.14
CA GLY A 179 7.82 0.91 -10.86
C GLY A 179 8.89 0.97 -9.78
N TYR A 180 9.46 -0.18 -9.47
CA TYR A 180 10.55 -0.33 -8.50
C TYR A 180 11.42 -1.54 -8.82
N SER A 181 12.63 -1.56 -8.28
CA SER A 181 13.49 -2.74 -8.23
C SER A 181 13.53 -3.35 -6.84
N PHE A 182 13.76 -4.65 -6.78
CA PHE A 182 14.01 -5.36 -5.53
C PHE A 182 14.95 -6.54 -5.77
N ILE A 183 15.57 -7.01 -4.69
CA ILE A 183 16.41 -8.21 -4.67
C ILE A 183 15.80 -9.15 -3.64
N GLU A 184 15.60 -10.42 -3.99
CA GLU A 184 14.93 -11.40 -3.11
C GLU A 184 15.63 -11.57 -1.75
N ASP A 185 16.95 -11.39 -1.72
CA ASP A 185 17.78 -11.54 -0.52
C ASP A 185 17.80 -10.27 0.35
N ASN A 186 17.27 -9.14 -0.12
CA ASN A 186 17.11 -7.92 0.68
C ASN A 186 15.87 -8.02 1.60
N ARG A 187 15.80 -9.12 2.35
CA ARG A 187 14.73 -9.44 3.28
C ARG A 187 14.86 -8.55 4.50
N ILE A 188 13.73 -7.96 4.88
CA ILE A 188 13.59 -7.20 6.11
C ILE A 188 13.31 -8.21 7.21
N THR A 189 14.29 -8.41 8.10
CA THR A 189 14.21 -9.43 9.17
C THR A 189 14.16 -8.80 10.56
N ASP A 190 14.49 -7.51 10.66
CA ASP A 190 14.40 -6.72 11.87
C ASP A 190 13.49 -5.50 11.68
N MET A 191 12.66 -5.24 12.68
CA MET A 191 11.81 -4.04 12.74
C MET A 191 12.64 -2.75 12.72
N THR A 192 13.90 -2.77 13.18
CA THR A 192 14.77 -1.58 13.12
C THR A 192 15.04 -1.13 11.68
N GLU A 193 15.05 -2.04 10.70
CA GLU A 193 15.19 -1.70 9.28
C GLU A 193 13.97 -0.91 8.78
N LEU A 194 12.75 -1.31 9.19
CA LEU A 194 11.52 -0.57 8.88
C LEU A 194 11.53 0.82 9.52
N GLU A 195 12.02 0.93 10.76
CA GLU A 195 12.13 2.22 11.45
C GLU A 195 13.16 3.16 10.79
N GLN A 196 14.24 2.61 10.25
CA GLN A 196 15.21 3.37 9.44
C GLN A 196 14.58 3.88 8.15
N MET A 197 13.83 3.03 7.42
CA MET A 197 13.10 3.45 6.22
C MET A 197 12.08 4.55 6.55
N GLN A 198 11.33 4.39 7.64
CA GLN A 198 10.40 5.39 8.14
C GLN A 198 11.12 6.71 8.41
N GLN A 199 12.26 6.70 9.11
CA GLN A 199 13.03 7.91 9.39
C GLN A 199 13.51 8.60 8.10
N ILE A 200 13.98 7.84 7.11
CA ILE A 200 14.39 8.39 5.82
C ILE A 200 13.19 9.03 5.12
N ILE A 201 12.04 8.35 5.06
CA ILE A 201 10.85 8.91 4.42
C ILE A 201 10.31 10.14 5.16
N GLU A 202 10.40 10.19 6.48
CA GLU A 202 9.96 11.33 7.28
C GLU A 202 10.88 12.55 7.13
N THR A 203 12.20 12.36 6.96
CA THR A 203 13.18 13.45 7.09
C THR A 203 13.98 13.77 5.84
N HIS A 204 14.16 12.82 4.92
CA HIS A 204 15.06 13.01 3.77
C HIS A 204 14.55 14.14 2.87
N PRO A 205 15.42 15.06 2.40
CA PRO A 205 15.01 16.19 1.57
C PRO A 205 14.34 15.77 0.26
N ALA A 206 14.77 14.65 -0.32
CA ALA A 206 14.19 14.10 -1.56
C ALA A 206 12.92 13.26 -1.33
N SER A 207 12.51 12.98 -0.09
CA SER A 207 11.27 12.25 0.16
C SER A 207 10.07 13.05 -0.35
N PRO A 208 9.18 12.45 -1.18
CA PRO A 208 7.97 13.15 -1.62
C PRO A 208 6.89 13.18 -0.52
N PHE A 209 7.00 12.31 0.49
CA PHE A 209 5.94 12.09 1.48
C PHE A 209 6.02 13.03 2.69
N ASN A 210 7.06 13.84 2.83
CA ASN A 210 7.19 14.85 3.88
C ASN A 210 6.97 16.29 3.38
N LYS A 211 6.35 16.46 2.20
CA LYS A 211 6.15 17.78 1.56
C LYS A 211 4.74 18.33 1.67
N SER A 212 3.74 17.50 1.41
CA SER A 212 2.33 17.90 1.42
C SER A 212 1.44 16.68 1.67
N PRO A 213 0.26 16.86 2.30
CA PRO A 213 -0.76 15.81 2.38
C PRO A 213 -1.08 15.20 1.01
N LEU A 214 -1.09 13.88 0.95
CA LEU A 214 -1.47 13.09 -0.20
C LEU A 214 -2.22 11.85 0.29
N LEU A 215 -3.41 11.64 -0.23
CA LEU A 215 -4.16 10.41 -0.02
C LEU A 215 -4.58 9.81 -1.35
N THR A 216 -4.53 8.48 -1.44
CA THR A 216 -5.14 7.72 -2.54
C THR A 216 -5.93 6.54 -2.01
N LYS A 217 -7.12 6.28 -2.57
CA LYS A 217 -7.93 5.10 -2.23
C LYS A 217 -8.56 4.54 -3.49
N ARG A 218 -8.55 3.21 -3.67
CA ARG A 218 -9.26 2.60 -4.80
C ARG A 218 -10.77 2.66 -4.57
N THR A 219 -11.50 2.74 -5.67
CA THR A 219 -12.94 2.51 -5.72
C THR A 219 -13.20 1.25 -6.53
N THR A 220 -14.47 0.82 -6.63
CA THR A 220 -14.88 -0.31 -7.47
C THR A 220 -14.45 -0.14 -8.94
N ASP A 221 -14.40 1.09 -9.41
CA ASP A 221 -14.31 1.49 -10.82
C ASP A 221 -13.16 2.48 -11.11
N GLY A 222 -12.29 2.73 -10.13
CA GLY A 222 -11.21 3.70 -10.30
C GLY A 222 -10.52 4.06 -8.99
N LEU A 223 -10.25 5.35 -8.79
CA LEU A 223 -9.49 5.81 -7.63
C LEU A 223 -9.84 7.25 -7.23
N TYR A 224 -9.69 7.52 -5.94
CA TYR A 224 -9.73 8.87 -5.38
C TYR A 224 -8.32 9.33 -5.04
N ILE A 225 -7.98 10.56 -5.41
CA ILE A 225 -6.76 11.27 -5.00
C ILE A 225 -7.18 12.54 -4.29
N LEU A 226 -6.64 12.77 -3.10
CA LEU A 226 -6.89 13.97 -2.32
C LEU A 226 -5.58 14.64 -1.94
N THR A 227 -5.49 15.94 -2.24
CA THR A 227 -4.43 16.87 -1.81
C THR A 227 -5.10 18.09 -1.17
N PRO A 228 -4.36 18.99 -0.48
CA PRO A 228 -4.97 20.17 0.13
C PRO A 228 -5.71 21.09 -0.84
N SER A 229 -5.34 21.06 -2.12
CA SER A 229 -5.87 21.96 -3.15
C SER A 229 -6.73 21.27 -4.21
N SER A 230 -6.80 19.94 -4.23
CA SER A 230 -7.62 19.24 -5.22
C SER A 230 -8.13 17.88 -4.77
N PHE A 231 -9.31 17.54 -5.26
CA PHE A 231 -9.86 16.19 -5.24
C PHE A 231 -9.97 15.69 -6.68
N THR A 232 -9.34 14.55 -6.98
CA THR A 232 -9.40 13.92 -8.30
C THR A 232 -10.06 12.57 -8.18
N GLN A 233 -11.09 12.35 -9.00
CA GLN A 233 -11.78 11.08 -9.12
C GLN A 233 -11.48 10.47 -10.49
N TRP A 234 -11.00 9.25 -10.50
CA TRP A 234 -10.90 8.44 -11.70
C TRP A 234 -12.08 7.49 -11.73
N HIS A 235 -12.79 7.46 -12.85
CA HIS A 235 -13.89 6.53 -13.10
C HIS A 235 -13.73 5.98 -14.52
N ASN A 236 -13.57 4.65 -14.66
CA ASN A 236 -13.37 4.00 -15.95
C ASN A 236 -12.27 4.66 -16.82
N GLY A 237 -11.13 4.98 -16.19
CA GLY A 237 -9.98 5.61 -16.86
C GLY A 237 -10.12 7.10 -17.13
N VAL A 238 -11.24 7.74 -16.75
CA VAL A 238 -11.46 9.18 -16.97
C VAL A 238 -11.25 9.95 -15.66
N PRO A 239 -10.32 10.92 -15.61
CA PRO A 239 -10.14 11.77 -14.45
C PRO A 239 -11.09 12.98 -14.45
N VAL A 240 -11.74 13.22 -13.32
CA VAL A 240 -12.44 14.46 -12.98
C VAL A 240 -11.72 15.11 -11.81
N LYS A 241 -11.13 16.28 -12.05
CA LYS A 241 -10.39 17.04 -11.03
C LYS A 241 -11.18 18.27 -10.60
N GLN A 242 -11.38 18.41 -9.29
CA GLN A 242 -11.99 19.55 -8.65
C GLN A 242 -10.94 20.29 -7.81
N THR A 243 -10.84 21.61 -7.95
CA THR A 243 -10.13 22.47 -7.00
C THR A 243 -10.97 22.62 -5.74
N ILE A 244 -10.34 22.51 -4.57
CA ILE A 244 -11.04 22.49 -3.28
C ILE A 244 -10.38 23.44 -2.27
N GLY A 245 -11.15 23.90 -1.28
CA GLY A 245 -10.65 24.56 -0.08
C GLY A 245 -10.54 23.60 1.10
N GLU A 246 -10.25 24.17 2.28
CA GLU A 246 -10.06 23.41 3.52
C GLU A 246 -11.33 22.67 3.97
N GLU A 247 -12.50 23.29 3.81
CA GLU A 247 -13.78 22.70 4.19
C GLU A 247 -14.07 21.45 3.36
N GLU A 248 -13.93 21.53 2.03
CA GLU A 248 -14.14 20.37 1.18
C GLU A 248 -13.05 19.31 1.37
N TYR A 249 -11.81 19.70 1.68
CA TYR A 249 -10.75 18.74 2.04
C TYR A 249 -11.16 17.90 3.26
N ARG A 250 -11.61 18.53 4.34
CA ARG A 250 -12.08 17.84 5.55
C ARG A 250 -13.31 16.99 5.27
N MET A 251 -14.24 17.49 4.45
CA MET A 251 -15.42 16.74 4.01
C MET A 251 -15.02 15.47 3.22
N PHE A 252 -14.11 15.57 2.24
CA PHE A 252 -13.69 14.43 1.43
C PHE A 252 -12.87 13.42 2.24
N LEU A 253 -12.01 13.88 3.15
CA LEU A 253 -11.28 13.02 4.09
C LEU A 253 -12.24 12.10 4.88
N GLN A 254 -13.35 12.66 5.37
CA GLN A 254 -14.35 11.90 6.12
C GLN A 254 -15.26 11.04 5.23
N THR A 255 -15.77 11.60 4.13
CA THR A 255 -16.84 10.97 3.33
C THR A 255 -16.32 10.02 2.24
N LYS A 256 -15.10 10.22 1.75
CA LYS A 256 -14.50 9.41 0.66
C LYS A 256 -13.38 8.51 1.16
N PHE A 257 -12.60 8.96 2.15
CA PHE A 257 -11.51 8.18 2.73
C PHE A 257 -11.89 7.52 4.07
N GLU A 258 -13.06 7.86 4.63
CA GLU A 258 -13.57 7.31 5.90
C GLU A 258 -12.64 7.55 7.11
N MET A 259 -11.75 8.53 6.99
CA MET A 259 -10.80 8.90 8.03
C MET A 259 -11.42 9.95 8.94
N LYS A 260 -11.64 9.61 10.21
CA LYS A 260 -12.37 10.44 11.18
C LYS A 260 -11.48 11.16 12.22
N GLY A 261 -10.16 11.17 12.07
CA GLY A 261 -9.28 11.36 13.25
C GLY A 261 -7.99 12.14 13.06
N LEU A 262 -7.97 13.21 12.27
CA LEU A 262 -6.84 14.16 12.29
C LEU A 262 -7.38 15.54 12.67
N GLN A 263 -7.61 15.71 13.98
CA GLN A 263 -7.67 17.02 14.62
C GLN A 263 -6.25 17.47 14.90
#